data_AF-A0A6B3EP73-F1
#
_entry.id   AF-A0A6B3EP73-F1
#
_cell.length_a   1.000
_cell.length_b   1.000
_cell.length_c   1.000
_cell.angle_alpha   90.00
_cell.angle_beta   90.00
_cell.angle_gamma   90.00
#
_symmetry.space_group_name_H-M   'P 1'
#
loop_
_entity.id
_entity.type
_entity.pdbx_description
1 polymer ?
#
loop_
_entity_poly.entity_id
_entity_poly.type
_entity_poly.pdbx_seq_one_letter_code
_entity_poly.pdbx_strand_id
1 'polypeptide(L)'
;RAALDLIVEAIKEAGYVPGRDVALALDCAASEFYKDGKYRFEGQDRTAAEMTSYYEELVGAYPLVSIEDPLFEDDWEGWATVTERLGDKVQLVGDDLFVTN
;
A
#
# COMPACT_ATOMS: atom_id res chain seq x y z
N ARG A 1 -9.38 -5.93 2.09
CA ARG A 1 -9.76 -5.39 3.43
C ARG A 1 -9.79 -6.43 4.55
N ALA A 2 -10.45 -7.58 4.38
CA ALA A 2 -10.62 -8.59 5.46
C ALA A 2 -9.35 -8.98 6.24
N ALA A 3 -8.18 -9.06 5.58
CA ALA A 3 -6.91 -9.33 6.25
C ALA A 3 -6.53 -8.27 7.29
N LEU A 4 -6.70 -6.98 6.95
CA LEU A 4 -6.41 -5.87 7.85
C LEU A 4 -7.39 -5.82 9.01
N ASP A 5 -8.67 -6.10 8.76
CA ASP A 5 -9.71 -6.16 9.81
C ASP A 5 -9.34 -7.22 10.87
N LEU A 6 -8.97 -8.41 10.42
CA LEU A 6 -8.57 -9.52 11.29
C LEU A 6 -7.32 -9.18 12.12
N ILE A 7 -6.31 -8.54 11.52
CA ILE A 7 -5.10 -8.13 12.24
C ILE A 7 -5.42 -7.06 13.27
N VAL A 8 -6.24 -6.06 12.93
CA VAL A 8 -6.67 -5.02 13.87
C VAL A 8 -7.47 -5.61 15.03
N GLU A 9 -8.33 -6.59 14.78
CA GLU A 9 -9.04 -7.34 15.81
C GLU A 9 -8.06 -8.07 16.74
N ALA A 10 -7.10 -8.82 16.17
CA ALA A 10 -6.10 -9.54 16.96
C ALA A 10 -5.23 -8.61 17.83
N ILE A 11 -4.85 -7.42 17.33
CA ILE A 11 -4.13 -6.40 18.11
C ILE A 11 -4.94 -6.00 19.35
N LYS A 12 -6.25 -5.77 19.18
CA LYS A 12 -7.14 -5.40 20.29
C LYS A 12 -7.33 -6.55 21.28
N GLU A 13 -7.51 -7.78 20.80
CA GLU A 13 -7.65 -8.97 21.66
C GLU A 13 -6.38 -9.22 22.48
N ALA A 14 -5.21 -8.91 21.92
CA ALA A 14 -3.93 -8.96 22.63
C ALA A 14 -3.76 -7.84 23.69
N GLY A 15 -4.70 -6.90 23.79
CA GLY A 15 -4.68 -5.81 24.77
C GLY A 15 -3.89 -4.57 24.35
N TYR A 16 -3.50 -4.46 23.08
CA TYR A 16 -2.80 -3.31 22.53
C TYR A 16 -3.77 -2.33 21.84
N VAL A 17 -3.38 -1.05 21.76
CA VAL A 17 -4.14 -0.02 21.03
C VAL A 17 -3.58 0.14 19.60
N PRO A 18 -4.36 -0.23 18.55
CA PRO A 18 -3.94 -0.03 17.17
C PRO A 18 -3.61 1.44 16.87
N GLY A 19 -2.52 1.68 16.14
CA GLY A 19 -2.00 3.00 15.79
C GLY A 19 -1.20 3.71 16.89
N ARG A 20 -1.31 3.28 18.15
CA ARG A 20 -0.49 3.82 19.26
C ARG A 20 0.60 2.83 19.69
N ASP A 21 0.19 1.60 19.98
CA ASP A 21 1.09 0.57 20.50
C ASP A 21 1.59 -0.33 19.36
N VAL A 22 0.74 -0.57 18.35
CA VAL A 22 1.07 -1.35 17.14
C VAL A 22 0.45 -0.68 15.92
N ALA A 23 1.26 -0.42 14.89
CA ALA A 23 0.82 0.08 13.59
C ALA A 23 1.06 -0.98 12.50
N LEU A 24 0.46 -0.77 11.32
CA LEU A 24 0.52 -1.71 10.20
C LEU A 24 1.43 -1.18 9.09
N ALA A 25 2.02 -2.10 8.35
CA ALA A 25 2.73 -1.84 7.10
C ALA A 25 2.28 -2.88 6.05
N LEU A 26 2.36 -2.50 4.77
CA LEU A 26 2.08 -3.37 3.65
C LEU A 26 3.31 -3.48 2.76
N ASP A 27 3.61 -4.67 2.31
CA ASP A 27 4.35 -4.92 1.07
C ASP A 27 3.32 -5.39 0.03
N CYS A 28 3.19 -4.60 -1.02
CA CYS A 28 2.25 -4.88 -2.10
C CYS A 28 2.90 -5.69 -3.23
N ALA A 29 4.21 -5.59 -3.42
CA ALA A 29 4.93 -6.14 -4.56
C ALA A 29 4.15 -5.98 -5.88
N ALA A 30 3.72 -4.75 -6.21
CA ALA A 30 2.72 -4.52 -7.25
C ALA A 30 3.17 -4.94 -8.66
N SER A 31 4.48 -5.06 -8.87
CA SER A 31 5.08 -5.64 -10.08
C SER A 31 4.56 -7.05 -10.38
N GLU A 32 4.29 -7.87 -9.36
CA GLU A 32 3.85 -9.27 -9.52
C GLU A 32 2.44 -9.41 -10.12
N PHE A 33 1.61 -8.38 -10.02
CA PHE A 33 0.27 -8.36 -10.60
C PHE A 33 0.07 -7.26 -11.64
N TYR A 34 1.14 -6.57 -12.04
CA TYR A 34 1.12 -5.66 -13.17
C TYR A 34 1.31 -6.42 -14.48
N LYS A 35 0.46 -6.14 -15.47
CA LYS A 35 0.55 -6.72 -16.81
C LYS A 35 -0.09 -5.81 -17.86
N ASP A 36 0.61 -5.62 -18.98
CA ASP A 36 0.11 -4.91 -20.17
C ASP A 36 -0.49 -3.52 -19.86
N GLY A 37 0.18 -2.74 -18.99
CA GLY A 37 -0.26 -1.38 -18.64
C GLY A 37 -1.27 -1.29 -17.50
N LYS A 38 -1.62 -2.41 -16.85
CA LYS A 38 -2.67 -2.47 -15.83
C LYS A 38 -2.31 -3.37 -14.66
N TYR A 39 -2.88 -3.09 -13.50
CA TYR A 39 -2.77 -3.88 -12.28
C TYR A 39 -3.96 -4.84 -12.20
N ARG A 40 -3.72 -6.16 -12.19
CA ARG A 40 -4.78 -7.16 -12.00
C ARG A 40 -5.02 -7.37 -10.51
N PHE A 41 -5.92 -6.57 -9.97
CA PHE A 41 -6.14 -6.47 -8.54
C PHE A 41 -7.61 -6.77 -8.17
N GLU A 42 -7.82 -7.67 -7.21
CA GLU A 42 -9.15 -8.11 -6.74
C GLU A 42 -10.12 -8.53 -7.88
N GLY A 43 -9.59 -9.17 -8.91
CA GLY A 43 -10.38 -9.65 -10.06
C GLY A 43 -10.75 -8.58 -11.09
N GLN A 44 -10.17 -7.38 -10.99
CA GLN A 44 -10.38 -6.27 -11.91
C GLN A 44 -9.04 -5.76 -12.44
N ASP A 45 -9.05 -5.21 -13.65
CA ASP A 45 -7.90 -4.46 -14.15
C ASP A 45 -8.02 -3.01 -13.64
N ARG A 46 -6.95 -2.49 -13.05
CA ARG A 46 -6.87 -1.13 -12.51
C ARG A 46 -5.71 -0.35 -13.12
N THR A 47 -5.88 0.97 -13.18
CA THR A 47 -4.83 1.94 -13.48
C THR A 47 -4.02 2.28 -12.22
N ALA A 48 -2.84 2.89 -12.39
CA ALA A 48 -2.04 3.39 -11.27
C ALA A 48 -2.81 4.39 -10.39
N ALA A 49 -3.65 5.23 -11.00
CA ALA A 49 -4.49 6.19 -10.28
C ALA A 49 -5.57 5.51 -9.43
N GLU A 50 -6.17 4.42 -9.93
CA GLU A 50 -7.14 3.61 -9.19
C GLU A 50 -6.48 2.81 -8.06
N MET A 51 -5.27 2.30 -8.27
CA MET A 51 -4.46 1.69 -7.22
C MET A 51 -4.10 2.71 -6.13
N THR A 52 -3.63 3.90 -6.52
CA THR A 52 -3.31 4.99 -5.59
C THR A 52 -4.52 5.39 -4.75
N SER A 53 -5.70 5.52 -5.38
CA SER A 53 -6.93 5.83 -4.65
C SER A 53 -7.33 4.70 -3.70
N TYR A 54 -7.12 3.43 -4.07
CA TYR A 54 -7.34 2.30 -3.17
C TYR A 54 -6.43 2.38 -1.93
N TYR A 55 -5.13 2.67 -2.11
CA TYR A 55 -4.21 2.86 -0.98
C TYR A 55 -4.59 4.06 -0.11
N GLU A 56 -5.05 5.16 -0.70
CA GLU A 56 -5.55 6.31 0.05
C GLU A 56 -6.72 5.93 0.97
N GLU A 57 -7.67 5.14 0.46
CA GLU A 57 -8.77 4.63 1.29
C GLU A 57 -8.30 3.69 2.40
N LEU A 58 -7.23 2.91 2.18
CA LEU A 58 -6.66 2.05 3.23
C LEU A 58 -5.96 2.88 4.30
N VAL A 59 -5.14 3.86 3.91
CA VAL A 59 -4.44 4.77 4.84
C VAL A 59 -5.44 5.56 5.69
N GLY A 60 -6.58 5.95 5.13
CA GLY A 60 -7.65 6.61 5.89
C GLY A 60 -8.44 5.70 6.82
N ALA A 61 -8.43 4.38 6.61
CA ALA A 61 -9.25 3.42 7.34
C ALA A 61 -8.47 2.60 8.39
N TYR A 62 -7.16 2.43 8.21
CA TYR A 62 -6.31 1.59 9.04
C TYR A 62 -5.10 2.36 9.55
N PRO A 63 -4.49 1.95 10.68
CA PRO A 63 -3.28 2.58 11.21
C PRO A 63 -2.04 2.17 10.40
N LEU A 64 -2.06 2.42 9.09
CA LEU A 64 -0.96 2.17 8.17
C LEU A 64 0.08 3.28 8.28
N VAL A 65 1.33 2.88 8.52
CA VAL A 65 2.48 3.81 8.61
C VAL A 65 3.50 3.60 7.51
N SER A 66 3.43 2.50 6.77
CA SER A 66 4.30 2.23 5.61
C SER A 66 3.60 1.41 4.53
N ILE A 67 3.90 1.71 3.27
CA ILE A 67 3.53 0.92 2.09
C ILE A 67 4.78 0.75 1.22
N GLU A 68 5.11 -0.49 0.91
CA GLU A 68 6.21 -0.91 0.06
C GLU A 68 5.68 -1.38 -1.30
N ASP A 69 6.38 -0.97 -2.37
CA ASP A 69 6.06 -1.23 -3.77
C ASP A 69 4.57 -1.17 -4.13
N PRO A 70 3.90 -0.02 -3.89
CA PRO A 70 2.50 0.17 -4.23
C PRO A 70 2.22 0.09 -5.74
N LEU A 71 3.24 0.31 -6.58
CA LEU A 71 3.13 0.39 -8.03
C LEU A 71 4.29 -0.36 -8.70
N PHE A 72 4.14 -0.63 -9.99
CA PHE A 72 5.13 -1.31 -10.81
C PHE A 72 6.47 -0.56 -10.82
N GLU A 73 7.59 -1.30 -10.81
CA GLU A 73 8.95 -0.76 -10.72
C GLU A 73 9.28 0.30 -11.79
N ASP A 74 8.78 0.14 -13.02
CA ASP A 74 9.02 1.12 -14.11
C ASP A 74 7.93 2.22 -14.23
N ASP A 75 6.93 2.26 -13.34
CA ASP A 75 5.84 3.25 -13.37
C ASP A 75 6.19 4.56 -12.65
N TRP A 76 7.22 5.26 -13.13
CA TRP A 76 7.74 6.48 -12.48
C TRP A 76 6.71 7.62 -12.35
N GLU A 77 5.81 7.77 -13.32
CA GLU A 77 4.72 8.76 -13.26
C GLU A 77 3.70 8.39 -12.17
N GLY A 78 3.35 7.10 -12.09
CA GLY A 78 2.56 6.56 -10.99
C GLY A 78 3.23 6.78 -9.63
N TRP A 79 4.53 6.50 -9.51
CA TRP A 79 5.31 6.72 -8.30
C TRP A 79 5.34 8.18 -7.85
N ALA A 80 5.51 9.11 -8.78
CA ALA A 80 5.41 10.53 -8.47
C ALA A 80 4.01 10.90 -7.94
N THR A 81 2.95 10.38 -8.58
CA THR A 81 1.55 10.64 -8.20
C THR A 81 1.20 10.07 -6.82
N VAL A 82 1.59 8.83 -6.52
CA VAL A 82 1.33 8.22 -5.21
C VAL A 82 2.13 8.93 -4.12
N THR A 83 3.36 9.35 -4.42
CA THR A 83 4.19 10.15 -3.49
C THR A 83 3.56 11.50 -3.19
N GLU A 84 3.08 12.23 -4.21
CA GLU A 84 2.39 13.51 -4.02
C GLU A 84 1.13 13.36 -3.16
N ARG A 85 0.35 12.30 -3.37
CA ARG A 85 -0.94 12.12 -2.67
C ARG A 85 -0.80 11.56 -1.25
N LEU A 86 0.19 10.69 -1.02
CA LEU A 86 0.29 9.87 0.19
C LEU A 86 1.59 10.05 0.98
N GLY A 87 2.65 10.59 0.40
CA GLY A 87 3.98 10.65 1.04
C GLY A 87 4.03 11.44 2.35
N ASP A 88 3.15 12.42 2.53
CA ASP A 88 3.02 13.17 3.80
C ASP A 88 2.19 12.43 4.87
N LYS A 89 1.50 11.34 4.51
CA LYS A 89 0.58 10.59 5.38
C LYS A 89 1.13 9.23 5.79
N VAL A 90 1.91 8.60 4.93
CA VAL A 90 2.43 7.23 5.10
C VAL A 90 3.83 7.15 4.49
N GLN A 91 4.72 6.35 5.07
CA GLN A 91 6.02 6.07 4.46
C GLN A 91 5.80 5.27 3.17
N LEU A 92 6.47 5.67 2.09
CA LEU A 92 6.54 4.92 0.84
C LEU A 92 7.94 4.34 0.67
N VAL A 93 8.01 3.03 0.50
CA VAL A 93 9.27 2.28 0.35
C VAL A 93 9.33 1.70 -1.06
N GLY A 94 10.41 1.95 -1.78
CA GLY A 94 10.71 1.28 -3.04
C GLY A 94 11.72 0.16 -2.79
N ASP A 95 11.34 -1.09 -3.07
CA ASP A 95 12.26 -2.25 -3.05
C ASP A 95 12.71 -2.58 -4.47
N ASP A 96 11.81 -3.15 -5.28
CA ASP A 96 12.04 -3.43 -6.71
C ASP A 96 12.33 -2.14 -7.48
N LEU A 97 11.75 -1.01 -7.05
CA LEU A 97 12.00 0.30 -7.67
C LEU A 97 13.48 0.72 -7.62
N PHE A 98 14.18 0.44 -6.51
CA PHE A 98 15.51 1.00 -6.25
C PHE A 98 16.64 -0.04 -6.20
N VAL A 99 16.31 -1.34 -6.05
CA VAL A 99 17.23 -2.50 -6.15
C VAL A 99 18.55 -2.39 -5.39
N THR A 100 18.66 -1.47 -4.42
CA THR A 100 19.89 -1.14 -3.69
C THR A 100 21.10 -0.87 -4.61
N ASN A 101 20.94 -0.02 -5.64
CA ASN A 101 21.97 0.28 -6.66
C ASN A 101 22.45 1.74 -6.65
#